data_AF-R1GJI4-F1
#
_entry.id   AF-R1GJI4-F1
#
_cell.length_a   1.000
_cell.length_b   1.000
_cell.length_c   1.000
_cell.angle_alpha   90.00
_cell.angle_beta   90.00
_cell.angle_gamma   90.00
#
_symmetry.space_group_name_H-M   'P 1'
#
loop_
_entity.id
_entity.type
_entity.pdbx_description
1 polymer ?
#
loop_
_entity_poly.entity_id
_entity_poly.type
_entity_poly.pdbx_seq_one_letter_code
_entity_poly.pdbx_strand_id
1 'polypeptide(L)'
;MLNWIYVDKDNLFLTHGNRTQSIAHVVGPWDWTDDEEGVMLEGWEGFVAVEMDEDEEVDGLKWQLYYDRWDDKLGKGKKVGGRRVLPVSLERRILPEELRKQQEQEAESKMQVKSTGDLKTKLDLKDPNDSRKKR
;
A
#
# COMPACT_ATOMS: atom_id res chain seq x y z
N MET A 1 -11.49 4.91 -6.95
CA MET A 1 -11.59 4.30 -5.59
C MET A 1 -10.76 5.19 -4.66
N LEU A 2 -11.24 5.53 -3.46
CA LEU A 2 -10.53 6.45 -2.56
C LEU A 2 -9.55 5.65 -1.69
N ASN A 3 -8.29 6.09 -1.62
CA ASN A 3 -7.23 5.45 -0.84
C ASN A 3 -7.19 6.07 0.56
N TRP A 4 -7.89 5.45 1.50
CA TRP A 4 -7.89 5.86 2.90
C TRP A 4 -6.59 5.40 3.55
N ILE A 5 -5.89 6.30 4.22
CA ILE A 5 -4.69 5.98 5.00
C ILE A 5 -5.12 5.51 6.38
N TYR A 6 -4.54 4.41 6.85
CA TYR A 6 -4.81 3.86 8.18
C TYR A 6 -3.59 3.10 8.71
N VAL A 7 -3.57 2.89 10.02
CA VAL A 7 -2.55 2.09 10.70
C VAL A 7 -3.11 0.71 10.99
N ASP A 8 -2.44 -0.33 10.52
CA ASP A 8 -2.81 -1.72 10.83
C ASP A 8 -2.75 -1.94 12.35
N LYS A 9 -3.89 -2.27 12.99
CA LYS A 9 -3.96 -2.42 14.46
C LYS A 9 -3.04 -3.50 15.03
N ASP A 10 -2.69 -4.53 14.25
CA ASP A 10 -1.97 -5.70 14.74
C ASP A 10 -0.46 -5.46 14.63
N ASN A 11 -0.02 -5.02 13.44
CA ASN A 11 1.39 -4.83 13.08
C ASN A 11 1.89 -3.39 13.22
N LEU A 12 0.97 -2.42 13.30
CA LEU A 12 1.24 -0.98 13.45
C LEU A 12 1.95 -0.31 12.26
N PHE A 13 2.04 -0.96 11.10
CA PHE A 13 2.51 -0.26 9.89
C PHE A 13 1.40 0.61 9.30
N LEU A 14 1.78 1.73 8.68
CA LEU A 14 0.89 2.56 7.89
C LEU A 14 0.67 1.93 6.51
N THR A 15 -0.59 1.88 6.09
CA THR A 15 -0.98 1.41 4.76
C THR A 15 -2.18 2.21 4.25
N HIS A 16 -2.63 1.91 3.04
CA HIS A 16 -3.79 2.53 2.43
C HIS A 16 -4.72 1.49 1.81
N GLY A 17 -6.00 1.83 1.68
CA GLY A 17 -7.00 0.92 1.12
C GLY A 17 -8.38 1.54 1.02
N ASN A 18 -9.38 0.73 0.72
CA ASN A 18 -10.76 1.21 0.67
C ASN A 18 -11.38 1.32 2.09
N ARG A 19 -12.60 1.85 2.16
CA ARG A 19 -13.34 2.02 3.43
C ARG A 19 -13.54 0.70 4.18
N THR A 20 -13.86 -0.39 3.47
CA THR A 20 -14.15 -1.69 4.09
C THR A 20 -12.89 -2.35 4.65
N GLN A 21 -11.74 -2.15 4.01
CA GLN A 21 -10.45 -2.61 4.51
C GLN A 21 -10.05 -1.81 5.75
N SER A 22 -10.12 -0.48 5.68
CA SER A 22 -9.65 0.41 6.75
C SER A 22 -10.48 0.37 8.04
N ILE A 23 -11.79 0.11 7.98
CA ILE A 23 -12.71 0.28 9.13
C ILE A 23 -12.36 -0.56 10.37
N ALA A 24 -11.64 -1.67 10.20
CA ALA A 24 -11.25 -2.56 11.29
C ALA A 24 -9.92 -2.17 11.97
N HIS A 25 -9.24 -1.14 11.46
CA HIS A 25 -7.91 -0.70 11.88
C HIS A 25 -7.96 0.70 12.53
N VAL A 26 -6.80 1.27 12.86
CA VAL A 26 -6.73 2.62 13.44
C VAL A 26 -6.81 3.64 12.30
N VAL A 27 -7.95 4.32 12.22
CA VAL A 27 -8.29 5.25 11.12
C VAL A 27 -8.31 6.71 11.56
N GLY A 28 -8.04 7.02 12.82
CA GLY A 28 -8.08 8.38 13.36
C GLY A 28 -8.34 8.40 14.87
N PRO A 29 -8.48 9.60 15.47
CA PRO A 29 -8.56 10.90 14.78
C PRO A 29 -7.23 11.32 14.15
N TRP A 30 -7.29 11.77 12.90
CA TRP A 30 -6.19 12.45 12.23
C TRP A 30 -6.33 13.94 12.48
N ASP A 31 -5.23 14.59 12.79
CA ASP A 31 -5.18 16.03 13.03
C ASP A 31 -3.86 16.63 12.53
N TRP A 32 -3.70 17.94 12.69
CA TRP A 32 -2.47 18.66 12.39
C TRP A 32 -1.81 19.14 13.67
N THR A 33 -0.49 19.32 13.64
CA THR A 33 0.23 20.11 14.64
C THR A 33 -0.25 21.56 14.64
N ASP A 34 0.02 22.31 15.72
CA ASP A 34 -0.46 23.69 15.89
C ASP A 34 0.02 24.65 14.78
N ASP A 35 1.13 24.33 14.11
CA ASP A 35 1.70 25.06 12.98
C ASP A 35 1.16 24.59 11.61
N GLU A 36 0.25 23.63 11.58
CA GLU A 36 -0.34 22.99 10.38
C GLU A 36 0.68 22.32 9.43
N GLU A 37 1.94 22.13 9.87
CA GLU A 37 2.98 21.51 9.03
C GLU A 37 3.00 19.98 9.19
N GLY A 38 2.87 19.50 10.42
CA GLY A 38 2.92 18.10 10.81
C GLY A 38 1.54 17.45 10.89
N VAL A 39 1.49 16.14 10.65
CA VAL A 39 0.31 15.29 10.80
C VAL A 39 0.39 14.57 12.14
N MET A 40 -0.71 14.56 12.88
CA MET A 40 -0.90 13.82 14.11
C MET A 40 -1.92 12.69 13.93
N LEU A 41 -1.76 11.62 14.70
CA LEU A 41 -2.74 10.53 14.81
C LEU A 41 -3.02 10.28 16.30
N GLU A 42 -4.29 10.13 16.65
CA GLU A 42 -4.75 9.98 18.03
C GLU A 42 -4.23 11.08 18.99
N GLY A 43 -4.02 12.29 18.45
CA GLY A 43 -3.61 13.48 19.22
C GLY A 43 -2.11 13.62 19.48
N TRP A 44 -1.25 12.86 18.80
CA TRP A 44 0.21 13.01 18.91
C TRP A 44 0.98 12.49 17.68
N GLU A 45 2.26 12.84 17.60
CA GLU A 45 3.17 12.51 16.47
C GLU A 45 4.01 11.24 16.73
N GLY A 46 3.36 10.08 16.77
CA GLY A 46 3.99 8.79 17.07
C GLY A 46 4.61 8.05 15.87
N PHE A 47 5.02 8.73 14.79
CA PHE A 47 5.45 8.05 13.56
C PHE A 47 6.92 7.62 13.61
N VAL A 48 7.18 6.42 13.12
CA VAL A 48 8.53 5.85 13.04
C VAL A 48 8.77 5.18 11.69
N ALA A 49 9.95 5.39 11.11
CA ALA A 49 10.43 4.66 9.95
C ALA A 49 11.25 3.45 10.39
N VAL A 50 10.94 2.29 9.82
CA VAL A 50 11.58 1.01 10.11
C VAL A 50 12.29 0.53 8.85
N GLU A 51 13.57 0.19 9.00
CA GLU A 51 14.38 -0.35 7.90
C GLU A 51 13.96 -1.78 7.59
N MET A 52 13.62 -2.05 6.33
CA MET A 52 13.26 -3.36 5.81
C MET A 52 14.52 -4.06 5.27
N ASP A 53 14.57 -5.37 5.43
CA ASP A 53 15.63 -6.19 4.84
C ASP A 53 15.44 -6.31 3.33
N GLU A 54 16.51 -6.63 2.59
CA GLU A 54 16.49 -6.70 1.10
C GLU A 54 15.42 -7.67 0.57
N ASP A 55 15.13 -8.74 1.31
CA ASP A 55 14.12 -9.76 0.94
C ASP A 55 12.67 -9.30 1.18
N GLU A 56 12.45 -8.25 1.96
CA GLU A 56 11.14 -7.71 2.33
C GLU A 56 10.89 -6.32 1.76
N GLU A 57 11.74 -5.83 0.85
CA GLU A 57 11.55 -4.57 0.16
C GLU A 57 10.24 -4.59 -0.64
N VAL A 58 9.31 -3.71 -0.26
CA VAL A 58 8.09 -3.48 -1.02
C VAL A 58 8.37 -2.36 -2.01
N ASP A 59 8.15 -2.63 -3.30
CA ASP A 59 8.39 -1.68 -4.39
C ASP A 59 9.82 -1.10 -4.44
N GLY A 60 10.82 -1.84 -3.93
CA GLY A 60 12.21 -1.42 -3.87
C GLY A 60 12.50 -0.35 -2.80
N LEU A 61 11.59 -0.19 -1.83
CA LEU A 61 11.74 0.75 -0.72
C LEU A 61 12.31 0.03 0.50
N LYS A 62 13.44 0.56 1.01
CA LYS A 62 14.12 0.08 2.22
C LYS A 62 13.48 0.51 3.53
N TRP A 63 12.49 1.40 3.50
CA TRP A 63 11.88 1.96 4.70
C TRP A 63 10.38 1.80 4.63
N GLN A 64 9.81 1.25 5.70
CA GLN A 64 8.39 1.15 5.92
C GLN A 64 7.98 2.05 7.09
N LEU A 65 6.86 2.72 6.94
CA LEU A 65 6.33 3.64 7.95
C LEU A 65 5.45 2.88 8.94
N TYR A 66 5.65 3.15 10.23
CA TYR A 66 4.93 2.58 11.36
C TYR A 66 4.45 3.69 12.30
N TYR A 67 3.52 3.33 13.18
CA TYR A 67 2.98 4.20 14.21
C TYR A 67 3.16 3.56 15.58
N ASP A 68 4.04 4.15 16.39
CA ASP A 68 4.37 3.70 17.72
C ASP A 68 3.33 4.16 18.74
N ARG A 69 2.11 3.61 18.67
CA ARG A 69 0.94 4.04 19.47
C ARG A 69 1.18 4.19 20.98
N TRP A 70 2.16 3.50 21.55
CA TRP A 70 2.41 3.47 23.00
C TRP A 70 3.75 4.10 23.41
N ASP A 71 4.47 4.73 22.49
CA ASP A 71 5.83 5.27 22.72
C ASP A 71 6.78 4.23 23.35
N ASP A 72 6.61 2.97 22.95
CA ASP A 72 7.39 1.84 23.48
C ASP A 72 8.39 1.30 22.47
N LYS A 73 8.67 2.06 21.40
CA LYS A 73 9.45 1.67 20.24
C LYS A 73 8.91 0.40 19.59
N LEU A 74 7.59 0.31 19.41
CA LEU A 74 6.91 -0.87 18.84
C LEU A 74 7.24 -2.16 19.62
N GLY A 75 7.06 -2.12 20.94
CA GLY A 75 7.37 -3.23 21.84
C GLY A 75 8.87 -3.46 22.05
N LYS A 76 9.65 -2.39 22.21
CA LYS A 76 11.12 -2.38 22.32
C LYS A 76 11.81 -2.99 21.10
N GLY A 77 11.26 -2.74 19.92
CA GLY A 77 11.74 -3.28 18.65
C GLY A 77 11.32 -4.72 18.38
N LYS A 78 10.60 -5.39 19.29
CA LYS A 78 10.19 -6.80 19.09
C LYS A 78 9.20 -6.97 17.93
N LYS A 79 8.29 -6.02 17.74
CA LYS A 79 7.34 -6.08 16.62
C LYS A 79 8.02 -5.97 15.26
N VAL A 80 9.20 -5.36 15.23
CA VAL A 80 10.00 -5.13 14.02
C VAL A 80 11.28 -5.97 14.00
N GLY A 81 11.34 -7.06 14.77
CA GLY A 81 12.47 -8.00 14.74
C GLY A 81 13.83 -7.40 15.13
N GLY A 82 13.87 -6.29 15.87
CA GLY A 82 15.12 -5.60 16.22
C GLY A 82 15.72 -4.75 15.10
N ARG A 83 14.96 -4.49 14.02
CA ARG A 83 15.35 -3.61 12.92
C ARG A 83 15.62 -2.18 13.40
N ARG A 84 16.30 -1.41 12.56
CA ARG A 84 16.57 0.00 12.81
C ARG A 84 15.26 0.79 12.76
N VAL A 85 15.00 1.55 13.82
CA VAL A 85 13.82 2.40 13.97
C VAL A 85 14.25 3.85 14.13
N LEU A 86 13.68 4.75 13.33
CA LEU A 86 13.89 6.18 13.40
C LEU A 86 12.57 6.92 13.63
N PRO A 87 12.48 7.82 14.61
CA PRO A 87 11.33 8.72 14.70
C PRO A 87 11.31 9.65 13.48
N VAL A 88 10.12 9.89 12.93
CA VAL A 88 9.90 10.75 11.77
C VAL A 88 8.66 11.60 11.97
N SER A 89 8.64 12.79 11.38
CA SER A 89 7.43 13.60 11.25
C SER A 89 6.82 13.40 9.86
N LEU A 90 5.51 13.56 9.75
CA LEU A 90 4.80 13.51 8.48
C LEU A 90 4.30 14.90 8.12
N GLU A 91 4.75 15.43 6.99
CA GLU A 91 4.29 16.71 6.47
C GLU A 91 3.41 16.49 5.24
N ARG A 92 2.30 17.23 5.14
CA ARG A 92 1.51 17.23 3.91
C ARG A 92 1.99 18.33 2.99
N ARG A 93 2.57 17.91 1.87
CA ARG A 93 2.90 18.81 0.77
C ARG A 93 1.92 18.62 -0.37
N ILE A 94 1.39 19.74 -0.89
CA ILE A 94 0.60 19.72 -2.10
C ILE A 94 1.58 19.49 -3.26
N LEU A 95 1.48 18.34 -3.90
CA LEU A 95 2.27 18.04 -5.09
C LEU A 95 1.94 19.08 -6.19
N PRO A 96 2.97 19.71 -6.80
CA PRO A 96 2.80 20.54 -7.98
C PRO A 96 2.03 19.81 -9.08
N GLU A 97 1.24 20.56 -9.84
CA GLU A 97 0.31 20.00 -10.84
C GLU A 97 1.03 19.17 -11.92
N GLU A 98 2.25 19.54 -12.29
CA GLU A 98 3.07 18.81 -13.26
C GLU A 98 3.45 17.41 -12.76
N LEU A 99 3.85 17.30 -11.49
CA LEU A 99 4.19 16.00 -10.89
C LEU A 99 2.95 15.12 -10.68
N ARG A 100 1.79 15.73 -10.39
CA ARG A 100 0.51 15.00 -10.35
C ARG A 100 0.18 14.36 -11.71
N LYS A 101 0.27 15.14 -12.79
CA LYS A 101 0.01 14.64 -14.15
C LYS A 101 0.97 13.51 -14.55
N GLN A 102 2.24 13.61 -14.17
CA GLN A 102 3.22 12.55 -14.43
C GLN A 102 2.86 11.25 -13.69
N GLN A 103 2.48 11.32 -12.41
CA GLN A 103 2.05 10.13 -11.65
C GLN A 103 0.78 9.49 -12.23
N GLU A 104 -0.19 10.32 -12.65
CA GLU A 104 -1.41 9.84 -13.32
C GLU A 104 -1.08 9.11 -14.62
N GLN A 105 -0.20 9.68 -15.46
CA GLN A 105 0.25 9.05 -16.72
C GLN A 105 1.03 7.75 -16.49
N GLU A 106 1.90 7.71 -15.47
CA GLU A 106 2.60 6.48 -15.09
C GLU A 106 1.65 5.40 -14.55
N ALA A 107 0.63 5.80 -13.76
CA ALA A 107 -0.39 4.89 -13.29
C ALA A 107 -1.25 4.35 -14.45
N GLU A 108 -1.68 5.22 -15.37
CA GLU A 108 -2.46 4.86 -16.56
C GLU A 108 -1.66 3.93 -17.49
N SER A 109 -0.38 4.25 -17.75
CA SER A 109 0.48 3.39 -18.58
C SER A 109 0.66 2.02 -17.94
N LYS A 110 0.93 1.93 -16.62
CA LYS A 110 1.00 0.65 -15.88
C LYS A 110 -0.32 -0.12 -15.92
N MET A 111 -1.47 0.55 -15.94
CA MET A 111 -2.79 -0.11 -16.08
C MET A 111 -3.01 -0.63 -17.51
N GLN A 112 -2.51 0.05 -18.54
CA GLN A 112 -2.71 -0.33 -19.95
C GLN A 112 -1.86 -1.54 -20.38
N VAL A 113 -0.70 -1.80 -19.75
CA VAL A 113 0.16 -2.96 -20.12
C VAL A 113 -0.46 -4.32 -19.72
N LYS A 114 -1.48 -4.36 -18.85
CA LYS A 114 -2.13 -5.62 -18.42
C LYS A 114 -3.18 -6.19 -19.38
N SER A 115 -3.56 -5.50 -20.45
CA SER A 115 -4.60 -5.99 -21.39
C SER A 115 -4.06 -6.72 -22.64
N THR A 116 -2.75 -6.86 -22.80
CA THR A 116 -2.16 -7.48 -24.00
C THR A 116 -1.47 -8.79 -23.64
N GLY A 117 -2.26 -9.79 -23.25
CA GLY A 117 -1.77 -11.14 -22.94
C GLY A 117 -2.83 -12.21 -23.19
N ASP A 118 -2.83 -12.74 -24.41
CA ASP A 118 -3.37 -14.05 -24.85
C ASP A 118 -4.74 -14.53 -24.31
N LEU A 119 -5.83 -14.10 -24.97
CA LEU A 119 -7.07 -14.88 -25.05
C LEU A 119 -7.06 -15.72 -26.34
N LYS A 120 -6.26 -16.80 -26.36
CA LYS A 120 -6.53 -17.92 -27.27
C LYS A 120 -7.63 -18.78 -26.65
N THR A 121 -8.89 -18.42 -26.88
CA THR A 121 -10.00 -19.36 -26.74
C THR A 121 -9.84 -20.48 -27.76
N LYS A 122 -9.17 -21.58 -27.36
CA LYS A 122 -9.34 -22.88 -28.00
C LYS A 122 -10.65 -23.48 -27.47
N LEU A 123 -11.75 -23.11 -28.12
CA LEU A 123 -12.98 -23.89 -28.06
C LEU A 123 -12.83 -25.02 -29.08
N ASP A 124 -12.31 -26.16 -28.65
CA ASP A 124 -12.33 -27.40 -29.45
C ASP A 124 -13.76 -27.94 -29.51
N LEU A 125 -14.59 -27.34 -30.36
CA LEU A 125 -15.89 -27.89 -30.73
C LEU A 125 -15.62 -29.06 -31.71
N LYS A 126 -15.74 -30.29 -31.20
CA LYS A 126 -15.75 -31.51 -32.01
C LYS A 126 -16.92 -31.45 -32.98
N ASP A 127 -16.65 -31.43 -34.29
CA ASP A 127 -17.67 -31.55 -35.32
C ASP A 127 -18.47 -32.86 -35.13
N PRO A 128 -19.80 -32.83 -34.98
CA PRO A 128 -20.61 -34.01 -34.66
C PRO A 128 -20.82 -34.99 -35.82
N ASN A 129 -20.12 -34.83 -36.96
CA ASN A 129 -20.36 -35.66 -38.15
C ASN A 129 -19.16 -36.48 -38.64
N ASP A 130 -18.09 -36.61 -37.84
CA ASP A 130 -17.02 -37.55 -38.12
C ASP A 130 -17.33 -38.94 -37.51
N SER A 131 -18.29 -39.63 -38.14
CA SER A 131 -18.54 -41.05 -37.89
C SER A 131 -18.31 -41.86 -39.17
N ARG A 132 -17.13 -42.48 -39.24
CA ARG A 132 -16.85 -43.81 -39.80
C ARG A 132 -17.55 -44.17 -41.13
N LYS A 133 -16.82 -44.04 -42.24
CA LYS A 133 -16.93 -45.02 -43.34
C LYS A 133 -15.88 -46.12 -43.13
N LYS A 134 -16.33 -47.25 -42.60
CA LYS A 134 -15.64 -48.55 -42.77
C LYS A 134 -16.27 -49.24 -43.97
N ARG A 135 -15.49 -49.43 -45.04
CA ARG A 135 -15.55 -50.58 -45.93
C ARG A 135 -14.34 -50.57 -46.85
#